data_AF-A0A431NVX5-F1
#
_entry.id   AF-A0A431NVX5-F1
#
_cell.length_a   1.000
_cell.length_b   1.000
_cell.length_c   1.000
_cell.angle_alpha   90.00
_cell.angle_beta   90.00
_cell.angle_gamma   90.00
#
_symmetry.space_group_name_H-M   'P 1'
#
loop_
_entity.id
_entity.type
_entity.pdbx_description
1 polymer ?
#
loop_
_entity_poly.entity_id
_entity_poly.type
_entity_poly.pdbx_seq_one_letter_code
_entity_poly.pdbx_strand_id
1 'polypeptide(L)' 'MRQRREALHLRQEDIAFTTGVGRRIIIELEAGKPSCQLGKALLVAAAVGLRPIDLMTAQPAGEEPLLPDLDAPPESGRG' A
#
# COMPACT_ATOMS: atom_id res chain seq x y z
N MET A 1 3.51 -17.16 -3.02
CA MET A 1 2.66 -15.95 -2.95
C MET A 1 1.20 -16.29 -3.28
N ARG A 2 0.88 -16.71 -4.51
CA ARG A 2 -0.49 -17.08 -4.95
C ARG A 2 -1.26 -17.96 -3.95
N GLN A 3 -0.70 -19.10 -3.55
CA GLN A 3 -1.32 -20.02 -2.59
C GLN A 3 -1.66 -19.34 -1.25
N ARG A 4 -0.81 -18.42 -0.79
CA ARG A 4 -1.04 -17.68 0.46
C ARG A 4 -2.17 -16.65 0.30
N ARG A 5 -2.24 -15.96 -0.84
CA ARG A 5 -3.35 -15.05 -1.17
C ARG A 5 -4.68 -15.81 -1.23
N GLU A 6 -4.69 -16.95 -1.93
CA GLU A 6 -5.88 -17.80 -2.10
C GLU A 6 -6.36 -18.36 -0.75
N ALA A 7 -5.44 -18.75 0.14
CA ALA A 7 -5.77 -19.17 1.51
C ALA A 7 -6.35 -18.07 2.39
N LEU A 8 -6.17 -16.79 2.02
CA LEU A 8 -6.80 -15.63 2.68
C LEU A 8 -8.10 -15.20 1.99
N HIS A 9 -8.56 -15.94 0.97
CA HIS A 9 -9.73 -15.60 0.15
C HIS A 9 -9.65 -14.21 -0.52
N LEU A 10 -8.43 -13.71 -0.74
CA LEU A 10 -8.20 -12.41 -1.36
C LEU A 10 -8.06 -12.55 -2.89
N ARG A 11 -8.59 -11.60 -3.64
CA ARG A 11 -8.31 -11.44 -5.07
C ARG A 11 -7.08 -10.57 -5.27
N GLN A 12 -6.49 -10.63 -6.47
CA GLN A 12 -5.32 -9.81 -6.81
C GLN A 12 -5.66 -8.30 -6.75
N GLU A 13 -6.89 -7.94 -7.09
CA GLU A 13 -7.41 -6.57 -7.01
C GLU A 13 -7.56 -6.09 -5.56
N ASP A 14 -7.91 -6.98 -4.63
CA ASP A 14 -8.01 -6.63 -3.21
C ASP A 14 -6.62 -6.30 -2.64
N ILE A 15 -5.59 -7.04 -3.06
CA ILE A 15 -4.19 -6.71 -2.71
C ILE A 15 -3.74 -5.41 -3.39
N ALA A 16 -4.09 -5.20 -4.66
CA ALA A 16 -3.74 -3.96 -5.36
C ALA A 16 -4.35 -2.73 -4.67
N PHE A 17 -5.62 -2.83 -4.27
CA PHE A 17 -6.34 -1.77 -3.57
C PHE A 17 -5.74 -1.47 -2.20
N THR A 18 -5.46 -2.49 -1.40
CA THR A 18 -4.94 -2.32 -0.03
C THR A 18 -3.48 -1.88 0.03
N THR A 19 -2.67 -2.21 -0.97
CA THR A 19 -1.23 -1.90 -0.99
C THR A 19 -0.88 -0.70 -1.88
N GLY A 20 -1.81 -0.21 -2.69
CA GLY A 20 -1.55 0.80 -3.72
C GLY A 20 -0.67 0.31 -4.88
N VAL A 21 -0.29 -0.96 -4.90
CA VAL A 21 0.58 -1.54 -5.93
C VAL A 21 -0.25 -1.92 -7.16
N GLY A 22 0.24 -1.55 -8.34
CA GLY A 22 -0.41 -1.91 -9.60
C GLY A 22 -0.57 -3.42 -9.76
N ARG A 23 -1.77 -3.88 -10.15
CA ARG A 23 -2.11 -5.30 -10.31
C ARG A 23 -1.12 -6.10 -11.18
N ARG A 24 -0.47 -5.45 -12.14
CA ARG A 24 0.56 -6.06 -13.00
C ARG A 24 1.75 -6.60 -12.18
N ILE A 25 2.23 -5.85 -11.20
CA ILE A 25 3.34 -6.26 -10.31
C ILE A 25 2.93 -7.50 -9.52
N ILE A 26 1.70 -7.53 -8.99
CA ILE A 26 1.17 -8.66 -8.21
C ILE A 26 1.09 -9.92 -9.07
N ILE A 27 0.61 -9.80 -10.32
CA ILE A 27 0.55 -10.92 -11.27
C ILE A 27 1.95 -11.49 -11.53
N GLU A 28 2.94 -10.62 -11.79
CA GLU A 28 4.30 -11.06 -12.07
C GLU A 28 4.97 -11.71 -10.84
N LEU A 29 4.71 -11.18 -9.65
CA LEU A 29 5.16 -11.73 -8.37
C LEU A 29 4.53 -13.11 -8.09
N GLU A 30 3.24 -13.28 -8.38
CA GLU A 30 2.53 -14.56 -8.23
C GLU A 30 2.96 -15.61 -9.23
N ALA A 31 3.27 -15.19 -10.46
CA ALA A 31 3.79 -16.06 -11.51
C ALA A 31 5.23 -16.51 -11.23
N GLY A 32 5.89 -15.97 -10.20
CA GLY A 32 7.27 -16.30 -9.88
C GLY A 32 8.25 -15.88 -10.96
N LYS A 33 7.90 -14.86 -11.76
CA LYS A 33 8.77 -14.43 -12.87
C LYS A 33 10.09 -13.91 -12.29
N PRO A 34 11.25 -14.37 -12.81
CA PRO A 34 12.55 -13.86 -12.39
C PRO A 34 12.72 -12.36 -12.71
N SER A 35 11.90 -11.80 -13.61
CA SER A 35 11.89 -10.37 -13.97
C SER A 35 11.49 -9.45 -12.82
N CYS A 36 10.75 -9.94 -11.81
CA CYS A 36 10.46 -9.14 -10.62
C CYS A 36 11.72 -8.79 -9.83
N GLN A 37 12.83 -9.51 -10.02
CA GLN A 37 14.14 -9.24 -9.44
C GLN A 37 14.11 -8.86 -7.94
N LEU A 38 13.11 -9.35 -7.21
CA LEU A 38 12.82 -8.88 -5.85
C LEU A 38 14.01 -9.13 -4.93
N GLY A 39 14.64 -10.32 -5.03
CA GLY A 39 15.86 -10.62 -4.29
C GLY A 39 17.02 -9.67 -4.61
N LYS A 40 17.19 -9.27 -5.87
CA LYS A 40 18.23 -8.30 -6.27
C LYS A 40 17.90 -6.90 -5.76
N ALA A 41 16.64 -6.47 -5.83
CA ALA A 41 16.21 -5.18 -5.30
C ALA A 41 16.45 -5.10 -3.78
N LEU A 42 16.12 -6.16 -3.04
CA LEU A 42 16.41 -6.25 -1.60
C LEU A 42 17.91 -6.27 -1.30
N LEU A 43 18.71 -6.97 -2.11
CA LEU A 43 20.17 -6.98 -2.00
C LEU A 43 20.75 -5.56 -2.19
N VAL A 44 20.30 -4.85 -3.22
CA VAL A 44 20.74 -3.47 -3.50
C VAL A 44 20.33 -2.53 -2.37
N ALA A 45 19.09 -2.64 -1.86
CA ALA A 45 18.63 -1.86 -0.72
C ALA A 45 19.54 -2.07 0.50
N ALA A 46 19.85 -3.33 0.84
CA ALA A 46 20.75 -3.65 1.94
C ALA A 46 22.17 -3.09 1.72
N ALA A 47 22.69 -3.15 0.49
CA ALA A 47 24.01 -2.63 0.15
C ALA A 47 24.12 -1.11 0.33
N VAL A 48 23.03 -0.36 0.15
CA VAL A 48 22.98 1.08 0.38
C VAL A 48 22.54 1.46 1.80
N GLY A 49 22.45 0.49 2.72
CA GLY A 49 22.08 0.72 4.11
C GLY A 49 20.58 0.91 4.35
N LEU A 50 19.72 0.64 3.36
CA LEU A 50 18.26 0.66 3.53
C LEU A 50 17.80 -0.70 4.07
N ARG A 51 17.08 -0.68 5.19
CA ARG A 51 16.39 -1.88 5.69
C ARG A 51 14.94 -1.83 5.19
N PRO A 52 14.49 -2.79 4.35
CA PRO A 52 13.12 -2.81 3.85
C PRO A 52 12.05 -2.76 4.95
N ILE A 53 12.36 -3.31 6.13
CA ILE A 53 11.47 -3.28 7.29
C ILE A 53 11.17 -1.85 7.77
N ASP A 54 12.13 -0.93 7.68
CA ASP A 54 11.96 0.46 8.09
C ASP A 54 11.07 1.23 7.10
N LEU A 55 11.07 0.81 5.83
CA LEU A 55 10.20 1.38 4.80
C LEU A 55 8.74 0.92 4.96
N MET A 56 8.51 -0.27 5.53
CA MET A 56 7.18 -0.83 5.71
C MET A 56 6.48 -0.32 6.98
N THR A 57 7.24 0.18 7.96
CA THR A 57 6.70 0.80 9.19
C THR A 57 6.53 2.31 9.07
N ALA A 58 7.04 2.91 7.99
CA ALA A 58 6.73 4.28 7.62
C ALA A 58 5.26 4.35 7.16
N GLN A 59 4.34 4.56 8.11
CA GLN A 59 3.01 5.04 7.75
C GLN A 59 3.18 6.31 6.90
N PRO A 60 2.44 6.50 5.80
CA PRO A 60 2.28 7.83 5.24
C PRO A 60 1.65 8.67 6.36
N ALA A 61 2.48 9.49 7.00
CA ALA A 61 2.00 10.47 7.94
C ALA A 61 1.11 11.44 7.15
N GLY A 62 -0.21 11.36 7.32
CA GLY A 62 -1.09 12.44 6.90
C GLY A 62 -2.21 12.14 5.91
N GLU A 63 -2.84 10.97 5.97
CA GLU A 63 -4.26 10.90 5.56
C GLU A 63 -5.11 11.02 6.83
N GLU A 64 -5.01 12.18 7.49
CA GLU A 64 -6.01 12.60 8.48
C GLU A 64 -7.34 12.67 7.70
N PRO A 65 -8.36 11.89 8.06
CA PRO A 65 -9.65 12.02 7.41
C PRO A 65 -10.06 13.47 7.57
N LEU A 66 -10.33 14.18 6.46
CA LEU A 66 -11.04 15.45 6.47
C LEU A 66 -12.44 15.15 7.03
N LEU A 67 -12.53 15.08 8.36
CA LEU A 67 -13.79 15.11 9.06
C LEU A 67 -14.42 16.43 8.64
N PRO A 68 -15.62 16.43 8.03
CA PRO A 68 -16.31 17.68 7.77
C PRO A 68 -16.45 18.41 9.10
N ASP A 69 -16.15 19.71 9.13
CA ASP A 69 -16.28 20.54 10.32
C ASP A 69 -17.74 20.52 10.78
N LEU A 70 -18.07 19.61 11.70
CA LEU A 70 -19.40 19.46 12.29
C LEU A 70 -19.75 20.60 13.27
N ASP A 71 -18.84 21.57 13.42
CA ASP A 71 -18.98 22.73 14.31
C ASP A 71 -19.20 24.06 13.58
N ALA A 72 -19.52 24.07 12.28
CA ALA A 72 -19.99 25.30 11.64
C ALA A 72 -21.31 25.74 12.32
N PRO A 73 -21.35 26.88 13.05
CA PRO A 73 -22.58 27.33 13.68
C PRO A 73 -23.62 27.66 12.60
N PRO A 74 -24.93 27.46 12.85
CA PRO A 74 -25.94 27.80 11.86
C PRO A 74 -25.85 29.29 11.55
N GLU A 75 -25.67 29.62 10.27
CA GLU A 75 -25.68 31.01 9.80
C GLU A 75 -26.99 31.66 10.26
N SER A 76 -26.87 32.59 11.21
CA SER A 76 -27.99 33.40 11.65
C SER A 76 -28.28 34.40 10.53
N GLY A 77 -29.34 34.11 9.78
CA GLY A 77 -29.87 35.00 8.75
C GLY A 77 -30.11 36.40 9.32
N ARG A 78 -29.43 37.40 8.75
CA ARG A 78 -29.78 38.81 8.96
C ARG A 78 -30.92 39.18 8.02
N GLY A 79 -32.10 39.40 8.61
CA GLY A 79 -33.06 40.39 8.12
C GLY A 79 -32.67 41.79 8.55
#